data_AF-A0A1G0XAG9-F1
#
_entry.id   AF-A0A1G0XAG9-F1
#
_cell.length_a   1.000
_cell.length_b   1.000
_cell.length_c   1.000
_cell.angle_alpha   90.00
_cell.angle_beta   90.00
_cell.angle_gamma   90.00
#
_symmetry.space_group_name_H-M   'P 1'
#
loop_
_entity.id
_entity.type
_entity.pdbx_description
1 polymer ?
#
loop_
_entity_poly.entity_id
_entity_poly.type
_entity_poly.pdbx_seq_one_letter_code
_entity_poly.pdbx_strand_id
1 'polypeptide(L)'
;MGKNINLLGLFSQLDCQSSISRLVEITYKIALAHLRYNHRKFSKIFLIEELTQESVAVSAITPLFCKDSAEQGLPIIKEFNSWQPPIKTEDDALYFLNKIIAGRVEQHISHLFKEQDPFFAKILDSVNYLIKKGGYKKVSYFGKRYIVQSTYDEIKSKVIGQDSFDKLPCSLFQNRKTLLAGIFNCIENETEFFPAIPLNALVKMLKNLNNSDYKIKESVLDYSFNFDADELVYLGLSSAVEKLRDSYTTKGKLSECESQSFRMALKDMAEDLKDGGITRGLYDYLNQHITDLKKNEYQNKYHNILEYLLKVMKNTIREKLTEERI
;
A
#
# COMPACT_ATOMS: atom_id res chain seq x y z
N MET A 1 12.09 27.62 -7.02
CA MET A 1 11.90 27.08 -8.39
C MET A 1 11.20 28.17 -9.19
N GLY A 2 11.94 28.94 -9.98
CA GLY A 2 11.45 30.15 -10.66
C GLY A 2 11.57 30.05 -12.18
N LYS A 3 10.71 29.26 -12.81
CA LYS A 3 10.32 29.43 -14.21
C LYS A 3 8.81 29.41 -14.24
N ASN A 4 8.19 30.43 -14.82
CA ASN A 4 6.76 30.45 -15.11
C ASN A 4 6.46 29.24 -16.01
N ILE A 5 5.99 28.15 -15.42
CA ILE A 5 5.50 26.99 -16.17
C ILE A 5 4.09 27.38 -16.59
N ASN A 6 3.86 27.54 -17.89
CA ASN A 6 2.52 27.79 -18.44
C ASN A 6 1.75 26.46 -18.51
N LEU A 7 1.21 26.00 -17.38
CA LEU A 7 0.48 24.74 -17.27
C LEU A 7 -0.80 24.78 -18.08
N LEU A 8 -1.52 25.91 -18.09
CA LEU A 8 -2.74 26.07 -18.88
C LEU A 8 -2.46 25.90 -20.37
N GLY A 9 -1.35 26.49 -20.83
CA GLY A 9 -0.82 26.32 -22.18
C GLY A 9 -0.55 24.85 -22.52
N LEU A 10 0.06 24.09 -21.60
CA LEU A 10 0.28 22.66 -21.81
C LEU A 10 -1.03 21.89 -21.97
N PHE A 11 -2.05 22.17 -21.16
CA PHE A 11 -3.37 21.52 -21.28
C PHE A 11 -4.12 21.90 -22.56
N SER A 12 -3.88 23.09 -23.11
CA SER A 12 -4.47 23.55 -24.37
C SER A 12 -3.81 22.98 -25.64
N GLN A 13 -2.62 22.36 -25.53
CA GLN A 13 -1.79 21.89 -26.67
C GLN A 13 -1.45 20.39 -26.58
N LEU A 14 -2.36 19.56 -26.06
CA LEU A 14 -2.12 18.14 -25.75
C LEU A 14 -2.24 17.19 -26.96
N ASP A 15 -2.51 17.72 -28.13
CA ASP A 15 -2.32 17.07 -29.43
C ASP A 15 -0.83 17.01 -29.83
N CYS A 16 0.03 17.82 -29.19
CA CYS A 16 1.47 17.80 -29.40
C CYS A 16 2.21 16.87 -28.43
N GLN A 17 3.01 15.95 -28.96
CA GLN A 17 3.86 15.04 -28.18
C GLN A 17 4.82 15.78 -27.22
N SER A 18 5.25 16.99 -27.58
CA SER A 18 6.14 17.80 -26.74
C SER A 18 5.44 18.32 -25.47
N SER A 19 4.18 18.75 -25.58
CA SER A 19 3.35 19.19 -24.45
C SER A 19 3.05 18.03 -23.50
N ILE A 20 2.72 16.85 -24.05
CA ILE A 20 2.51 15.63 -23.26
C ILE A 20 3.79 15.28 -22.50
N SER A 21 4.94 15.25 -23.18
CA SER A 21 6.22 14.89 -22.57
C SER A 21 6.58 15.85 -21.42
N ARG A 22 6.32 17.15 -21.62
CA ARG A 22 6.53 18.17 -20.58
C ARG A 22 5.60 17.97 -19.38
N LEU A 23 4.33 17.64 -19.63
CA LEU A 23 3.35 17.38 -18.57
C LEU A 23 3.70 16.11 -17.78
N VAL A 24 4.19 15.06 -18.45
CA VAL A 24 4.73 13.86 -17.79
C VAL A 24 5.91 14.21 -16.90
N GLU A 25 6.86 15.03 -17.38
CA GLU A 25 8.01 15.45 -16.59
C GLU A 25 7.61 16.22 -15.32
N ILE A 26 6.65 17.14 -15.44
CA ILE A 26 6.14 17.93 -14.30
C ILE A 26 5.44 17.03 -13.29
N THR A 27 4.53 16.16 -13.75
CA THR A 27 3.77 15.25 -12.88
C THR A 27 4.69 14.23 -12.19
N TYR A 28 5.71 13.73 -12.89
CA TYR A 28 6.74 12.89 -12.31
C TYR A 28 7.52 13.57 -11.18
N LYS A 29 7.94 14.83 -11.38
CA LYS A 29 8.63 15.61 -10.35
C LYS A 29 7.75 15.85 -9.12
N ILE A 30 6.46 16.13 -9.32
CA ILE A 30 5.49 16.27 -8.22
C ILE A 30 5.35 14.94 -7.46
N ALA A 31 5.22 13.82 -8.18
CA ALA A 31 5.11 12.49 -7.57
C ALA A 31 6.35 12.14 -6.73
N LEU A 32 7.55 12.36 -7.27
CA LEU A 32 8.80 12.17 -6.54
C LEU A 32 8.89 13.04 -5.30
N ALA A 33 8.53 14.33 -5.39
CA ALA A 33 8.53 15.22 -4.24
C ALA A 33 7.60 14.71 -3.13
N HIS A 34 6.41 14.22 -3.50
CA HIS A 34 5.46 13.64 -2.55
C HIS A 34 6.00 12.37 -1.88
N LEU A 35 6.65 11.48 -2.64
CA LEU A 35 7.26 10.26 -2.11
C LEU A 35 8.43 10.58 -1.16
N ARG A 36 9.29 11.54 -1.52
CA ARG A 36 10.43 11.98 -0.70
C ARG A 36 9.96 12.63 0.60
N TYR A 37 8.98 13.52 0.52
CA TYR A 37 8.43 14.19 1.70
C TYR A 37 7.81 13.19 2.69
N ASN A 38 7.16 12.14 2.18
CA ASN A 38 6.54 11.10 3.00
C ASN A 38 7.43 9.85 3.17
N HIS A 39 8.75 9.94 2.90
CA HIS A 39 9.63 8.77 2.86
C HIS A 39 9.57 7.93 4.13
N ARG A 40 9.55 8.55 5.32
CA ARG A 40 9.43 7.84 6.60
C ARG A 40 8.17 6.96 6.70
N LYS A 41 7.09 7.33 6.02
CA LYS A 41 5.81 6.60 6.05
C LYS A 41 5.77 5.44 5.07
N PHE A 42 6.58 5.51 4.01
CA PHE A 42 6.62 4.56 2.91
C PHE A 42 7.93 3.76 2.88
N SER A 43 8.84 3.98 3.83
CA SER A 43 10.18 3.39 3.85
C SER A 43 10.14 1.88 3.69
N LYS A 44 9.20 1.20 4.37
CA LYS A 44 8.99 -0.25 4.26
C LYS A 44 8.76 -0.75 2.83
N ILE A 45 8.10 0.04 1.97
CA ILE A 45 7.86 -0.34 0.57
C ILE A 45 9.16 -0.35 -0.25
N PHE A 46 10.06 0.58 0.05
CA PHE A 46 11.31 0.80 -0.68
C PHE A 46 12.47 -0.05 -0.16
N LEU A 47 12.23 -0.94 0.81
CA LEU A 47 13.26 -1.88 1.25
C LEU A 47 13.48 -3.03 0.26
N ILE A 48 12.53 -3.25 -0.65
CA ILE A 48 12.69 -4.21 -1.75
C ILE A 48 13.59 -3.55 -2.81
N GLU A 49 14.80 -4.09 -3.03
CA GLU A 49 15.82 -3.52 -3.96
C GLU A 49 15.29 -3.19 -5.37
N GLU A 50 14.21 -3.83 -5.81
CA GLU A 50 13.62 -3.68 -7.13
C GLU A 50 12.66 -2.46 -7.24
N LEU A 51 12.27 -1.86 -6.11
CA LEU A 51 11.35 -0.72 -6.05
C LEU A 51 12.07 0.56 -5.63
N THR A 52 12.29 1.45 -6.59
CA THR A 52 12.85 2.80 -6.34
C THR A 52 11.74 3.84 -6.24
N GLN A 53 12.02 4.99 -5.64
CA GLN A 53 11.07 6.10 -5.62
C GLN A 53 10.71 6.56 -7.03
N GLU A 54 11.69 6.50 -7.93
CA GLU A 54 11.57 6.81 -9.35
C GLU A 54 10.61 5.82 -10.05
N SER A 55 10.78 4.51 -9.85
CA SER A 55 9.90 3.51 -10.47
C SER A 55 8.48 3.59 -9.92
N VAL A 56 8.31 3.82 -8.61
CA VAL A 56 7.00 4.02 -7.98
C VAL A 56 6.35 5.32 -8.46
N ALA A 57 7.10 6.41 -8.62
CA ALA A 57 6.58 7.67 -9.15
C ALA A 57 6.05 7.50 -10.58
N VAL A 58 6.81 6.82 -11.45
CA VAL A 58 6.37 6.50 -12.82
C VAL A 58 5.11 5.66 -12.79
N SER A 59 5.12 4.52 -12.10
CA SER A 59 3.97 3.62 -12.02
C SER A 59 2.71 4.30 -11.46
N ALA A 60 2.86 5.20 -10.50
CA ALA A 60 1.73 5.95 -9.95
C ALA A 60 1.08 6.88 -10.96
N ILE A 61 1.86 7.54 -11.83
CA ILE A 61 1.32 8.52 -12.79
C ILE A 61 0.91 7.89 -14.13
N THR A 62 1.47 6.73 -14.50
CA THR A 62 1.18 6.04 -15.77
C THR A 62 -0.33 5.96 -16.10
N PRO A 63 -1.23 5.61 -15.16
CA PRO A 63 -2.66 5.54 -15.46
C PRO A 63 -3.30 6.87 -15.89
N LEU A 64 -2.65 8.02 -15.64
CA LEU A 64 -3.14 9.34 -16.10
C LEU A 64 -2.84 9.61 -17.59
N PHE A 65 -1.90 8.87 -18.16
CA PHE A 65 -1.37 9.06 -19.52
C PHE A 65 -1.58 7.84 -20.43
N CYS A 66 -2.15 6.75 -19.92
CA CYS A 66 -2.60 5.62 -20.74
C CYS A 66 -4.05 5.84 -21.17
N LYS A 67 -4.32 5.75 -22.48
CA LYS A 67 -5.69 5.78 -23.00
C LYS A 67 -6.43 4.52 -22.57
N ASP A 68 -7.64 4.68 -22.07
CA ASP A 68 -8.53 3.53 -21.89
C ASP A 68 -9.03 3.08 -23.26
N SER A 69 -9.11 1.78 -23.51
CA SER A 69 -9.43 1.23 -24.83
C SER A 69 -10.84 1.62 -25.31
N ALA A 70 -11.70 2.11 -24.41
CA ALA A 70 -13.07 2.52 -24.67
C ALA A 70 -13.30 4.05 -24.78
N GLU A 71 -12.36 4.90 -24.34
CA GLU A 71 -12.55 6.36 -24.29
C GLU A 71 -11.56 7.12 -25.19
N GLN A 72 -12.05 8.14 -25.90
CA GLN A 72 -11.19 9.08 -26.62
C GLN A 72 -10.61 10.12 -25.65
N GLY A 73 -9.31 10.01 -25.34
CA GLY A 73 -8.55 11.03 -24.62
C GLY A 73 -7.65 10.47 -23.52
N LEU A 74 -6.78 11.33 -22.97
CA LEU A 74 -5.96 10.97 -21.81
C LEU A 74 -6.77 11.20 -20.52
N PRO A 75 -6.74 10.29 -19.53
CA PRO A 75 -7.47 10.46 -18.28
C PRO A 75 -7.20 11.77 -17.54
N ILE A 76 -5.96 12.28 -17.57
CA ILE A 76 -5.62 13.57 -16.94
C ILE A 76 -6.39 14.76 -17.54
N ILE A 77 -6.75 14.69 -18.82
CA ILE A 77 -7.52 15.74 -19.51
C ILE A 77 -8.97 15.72 -19.03
N LYS A 78 -9.54 14.52 -18.91
CA LYS A 78 -10.89 14.33 -18.40
C LYS A 78 -11.01 14.89 -16.99
N GLU A 79 -10.05 14.58 -16.12
CA GLU A 79 -9.97 15.08 -14.75
C GLU A 79 -9.79 16.62 -14.71
N PHE A 80 -8.98 17.18 -15.61
CA PHE A 80 -8.79 18.63 -15.71
C PHE A 80 -10.10 19.33 -16.11
N ASN A 81 -10.79 18.83 -17.13
CA ASN A 81 -12.00 19.43 -17.67
C ASN A 81 -13.22 19.26 -16.75
N SER A 82 -13.26 18.19 -15.95
CA SER A 82 -14.34 17.95 -14.98
C SER A 82 -14.09 18.58 -13.61
N TRP A 83 -12.92 19.19 -13.40
CA TRP A 83 -12.53 19.76 -12.10
C TRP A 83 -13.46 20.90 -11.67
N GLN A 84 -13.81 20.91 -10.39
CA GLN A 84 -14.64 21.95 -9.78
C GLN A 84 -13.94 22.55 -8.54
N PRO A 85 -13.84 23.89 -8.45
CA PRO A 85 -14.23 24.88 -9.45
C PRO A 85 -13.36 24.81 -10.72
N PRO A 86 -13.84 25.35 -11.88
CA PRO A 86 -13.07 25.30 -13.12
C PRO A 86 -11.72 25.98 -12.97
N ILE A 87 -10.70 25.37 -13.56
CA ILE A 87 -9.31 25.82 -13.51
C ILE A 87 -9.15 27.03 -14.44
N LYS A 88 -8.82 28.21 -13.89
CA LYS A 88 -8.71 29.46 -14.66
C LYS A 88 -7.33 30.10 -14.59
N THR A 89 -6.57 29.81 -13.53
CA THR A 89 -5.25 30.38 -13.29
C THR A 89 -4.17 29.31 -13.26
N GLU A 90 -2.90 29.74 -13.37
CA GLU A 90 -1.75 28.85 -13.21
C GLU A 90 -1.69 28.23 -11.81
N ASP A 91 -2.08 29.00 -10.78
CA ASP A 91 -2.15 28.51 -9.41
C ASP A 91 -3.22 27.42 -9.26
N ASP A 92 -4.39 27.59 -9.89
CA ASP A 92 -5.43 26.55 -9.94
C ASP A 92 -4.92 25.28 -10.61
N ALA A 93 -4.20 25.42 -11.73
CA ALA A 93 -3.66 24.30 -12.49
C ALA A 93 -2.58 23.55 -11.70
N LEU A 94 -1.71 24.30 -11.02
CA LEU A 94 -0.69 23.72 -10.15
C LEU A 94 -1.32 23.03 -8.94
N TYR A 95 -2.34 23.62 -8.33
CA TYR A 95 -3.08 23.03 -7.22
C TYR A 95 -3.77 21.72 -7.64
N PHE A 96 -4.46 21.75 -8.79
CA PHE A 96 -5.06 20.57 -9.41
C PHE A 96 -4.04 19.44 -9.59
N LEU A 97 -2.91 19.72 -10.24
CA LEU A 97 -1.87 18.71 -10.47
C LEU A 97 -1.34 18.14 -9.17
N ASN A 98 -1.00 18.98 -8.20
CA ASN A 98 -0.53 18.50 -6.89
C ASN A 98 -1.55 17.57 -6.23
N LYS A 99 -2.85 17.91 -6.29
CA LYS A 99 -3.91 17.14 -5.65
C LYS A 99 -4.15 15.79 -6.35
N ILE A 100 -4.23 15.77 -7.68
CA ILE A 100 -4.43 14.54 -8.45
C ILE A 100 -3.21 13.62 -8.31
N ILE A 101 -2.00 14.14 -8.46
CA ILE A 101 -0.77 13.35 -8.38
C ILE A 101 -0.56 12.78 -6.98
N ALA A 102 -0.77 13.57 -5.92
CA ALA A 102 -0.74 13.07 -4.55
C ALA A 102 -1.73 11.91 -4.34
N GLY A 103 -2.95 12.04 -4.86
CA GLY A 103 -3.96 10.99 -4.80
C GLY A 103 -3.54 9.71 -5.53
N ARG A 104 -2.94 9.82 -6.71
CA ARG A 104 -2.44 8.66 -7.47
C ARG A 104 -1.27 7.97 -6.77
N VAL A 105 -0.34 8.74 -6.21
CA VAL A 105 0.77 8.20 -5.41
C VAL A 105 0.24 7.42 -4.20
N GLU A 106 -0.66 7.99 -3.41
CA GLU A 106 -1.24 7.31 -2.23
C GLU A 106 -2.04 6.06 -2.62
N GLN A 107 -2.76 6.08 -3.74
CA GLN A 107 -3.45 4.90 -4.28
C GLN A 107 -2.46 3.79 -4.65
N HIS A 108 -1.39 4.12 -5.36
CA HIS A 108 -0.39 3.15 -5.78
C HIS A 108 0.39 2.58 -4.57
N ILE A 109 0.77 3.43 -3.62
CA ILE A 109 1.35 3.01 -2.34
C ILE A 109 0.44 2.03 -1.59
N SER A 110 -0.87 2.32 -1.53
CA SER A 110 -1.84 1.43 -0.90
C SER A 110 -1.96 0.08 -1.61
N HIS A 111 -1.78 0.05 -2.94
CA HIS A 111 -1.70 -1.19 -3.72
C HIS A 111 -0.45 -1.99 -3.35
N LEU A 112 0.71 -1.35 -3.34
CA LEU A 112 1.98 -1.99 -2.99
C LEU A 112 1.95 -2.59 -1.57
N PHE A 113 1.37 -1.89 -0.60
CA PHE A 113 1.19 -2.47 0.75
C PHE A 113 0.35 -3.75 0.74
N LYS A 114 -0.73 -3.81 -0.05
CA LYS A 114 -1.56 -5.02 -0.15
C LYS A 114 -0.83 -6.19 -0.82
N GLU A 115 0.05 -5.92 -1.78
CA GLU A 115 0.85 -6.95 -2.46
C GLU A 115 1.99 -7.46 -1.58
N GLN A 116 2.57 -6.59 -0.76
CA GLN A 116 3.65 -6.92 0.14
C GLN A 116 3.16 -7.69 1.37
N ASP A 117 1.98 -7.35 1.89
CA ASP A 117 1.47 -7.82 3.19
C ASP A 117 0.01 -8.33 3.11
N PRO A 118 -0.19 -9.67 3.11
CA PRO A 118 -1.52 -10.28 3.12
C PRO A 118 -2.39 -9.86 4.31
N PHE A 119 -1.80 -9.57 5.47
CA PHE A 119 -2.51 -9.19 6.68
C PHE A 119 -3.04 -7.76 6.59
N PHE A 120 -2.24 -6.84 6.04
CA PHE A 120 -2.69 -5.49 5.73
C PHE A 120 -3.96 -5.52 4.85
N ALA A 121 -3.98 -6.37 3.83
CA ALA A 121 -5.13 -6.52 2.95
C ALA A 121 -6.38 -7.01 3.71
N LYS A 122 -6.26 -8.05 4.54
CA LYS A 122 -7.37 -8.58 5.36
C LYS A 122 -7.92 -7.54 6.33
N ILE A 123 -7.03 -6.80 7.00
CA ILE A 123 -7.45 -5.78 7.97
C ILE A 123 -8.16 -4.63 7.27
N LEU A 124 -7.64 -4.18 6.13
CA LEU A 124 -8.28 -3.15 5.32
C LEU A 124 -9.67 -3.58 4.82
N ASP A 125 -9.85 -4.83 4.41
CA ASP A 125 -11.17 -5.37 4.05
C ASP A 125 -12.14 -5.36 5.22
N SER A 126 -11.68 -5.75 6.41
CA SER A 126 -12.48 -5.72 7.64
C SER A 126 -12.88 -4.30 8.02
N VAL A 127 -11.97 -3.34 7.90
CA VAL A 127 -12.28 -1.91 8.08
C VAL A 127 -13.29 -1.43 7.04
N ASN A 128 -13.14 -1.81 5.77
CA ASN A 128 -14.13 -1.47 4.73
C ASN A 128 -15.52 -2.03 5.04
N TYR A 129 -15.61 -3.24 5.60
CA TYR A 129 -16.86 -3.81 6.08
C TYR A 129 -17.47 -2.98 7.23
N LEU A 130 -16.67 -2.60 8.23
CA LEU A 130 -17.13 -1.74 9.34
C LEU A 130 -17.61 -0.37 8.85
N ILE A 131 -16.92 0.23 7.89
CA ILE A 131 -17.34 1.49 7.25
C ILE A 131 -18.73 1.33 6.65
N LYS A 132 -18.95 0.29 5.85
CA LYS A 132 -20.24 0.03 5.17
C LYS A 132 -21.35 -0.26 6.18
N LYS A 133 -21.09 -1.13 7.17
CA LYS A 133 -22.08 -1.52 8.19
C LYS A 133 -22.46 -0.36 9.11
N GLY A 134 -21.50 0.50 9.45
CA GLY A 134 -21.72 1.66 10.31
C GLY A 134 -22.25 2.91 9.60
N GLY A 135 -22.53 2.85 8.30
CA GLY A 135 -23.03 4.00 7.53
C GLY A 135 -22.01 5.13 7.40
N TYR A 136 -20.72 4.82 7.41
CA TYR A 136 -19.64 5.77 7.18
C TYR A 136 -19.27 5.84 5.70
N LYS A 137 -18.57 6.91 5.30
CA LYS A 137 -18.07 7.05 3.92
C LYS A 137 -16.58 7.36 3.89
N LYS A 138 -15.97 7.10 2.73
CA LYS A 138 -14.57 7.41 2.46
C LYS A 138 -14.50 8.68 1.62
N VAL A 139 -13.74 9.66 2.09
CA VAL A 139 -13.46 10.90 1.38
C VAL A 139 -11.97 11.05 1.12
N SER A 140 -11.62 11.73 0.03
CA SER A 140 -10.23 12.04 -0.30
C SER A 140 -9.90 13.46 0.13
N TYR A 141 -8.81 13.65 0.87
CA TYR A 141 -8.33 14.95 1.31
C TYR A 141 -6.81 15.02 1.21
N PHE A 142 -6.31 15.95 0.40
CA PHE A 142 -4.90 16.05 0.00
C PHE A 142 -4.28 14.70 -0.39
N GLY A 143 -4.98 13.96 -1.26
CA GLY A 143 -4.54 12.67 -1.78
C GLY A 143 -4.71 11.48 -0.83
N LYS A 144 -5.01 11.72 0.45
CA LYS A 144 -5.20 10.67 1.45
C LYS A 144 -6.66 10.30 1.60
N ARG A 145 -6.93 9.03 1.89
CA ARG A 145 -8.27 8.55 2.19
C ARG A 145 -8.55 8.63 3.69
N TYR A 146 -9.67 9.26 4.02
CA TYR A 146 -10.19 9.33 5.37
C TYR A 146 -11.57 8.68 5.44
N ILE A 147 -11.90 8.16 6.61
CA ILE A 147 -13.23 7.72 6.98
C ILE A 147 -13.91 8.91 7.69
N VAL A 148 -15.14 9.24 7.27
CA VAL A 148 -15.97 10.28 7.89
C VAL A 148 -17.39 9.77 8.11
N GLN A 149 -18.13 10.42 9.00
CA GLN A 149 -19.57 10.19 9.14
C GLN A 149 -20.29 10.49 7.81
N SER A 150 -21.38 9.78 7.53
CA SER A 150 -22.16 9.95 6.28
C SER A 150 -22.69 11.37 6.10
N THR A 151 -22.88 12.11 7.17
CA THR A 151 -23.29 13.52 7.20
C THR A 151 -22.26 14.50 6.61
N TYR A 152 -20.98 14.12 6.51
CA TYR A 152 -19.91 15.01 6.05
C TYR A 152 -19.48 14.77 4.61
N ASP A 153 -20.01 15.50 3.63
CA ASP A 153 -19.61 15.35 2.21
C ASP A 153 -18.15 15.72 1.92
N GLU A 154 -17.57 16.59 2.74
CA GLU A 154 -16.19 17.04 2.61
C GLU A 154 -15.57 17.32 3.97
N ILE A 155 -14.23 17.33 4.00
CA ILE A 155 -13.43 17.70 5.16
C ILE A 155 -13.28 19.22 5.18
N LYS A 156 -13.77 19.85 6.26
CA LYS A 156 -13.87 21.32 6.37
C LYS A 156 -12.71 21.99 7.10
N SER A 157 -11.89 21.23 7.82
CA SER A 157 -10.79 21.77 8.62
C SER A 157 -9.62 20.79 8.72
N LYS A 158 -8.60 21.17 9.50
CA LYS A 158 -7.36 20.40 9.68
C LYS A 158 -7.67 19.00 10.21
N VAL A 159 -7.12 17.99 9.56
CA VAL A 159 -7.26 16.57 9.94
C VAL A 159 -6.09 16.10 10.81
N ILE A 160 -6.33 15.04 11.57
CA ILE A 160 -5.30 14.41 12.40
C ILE A 160 -4.18 13.81 11.53
N GLY A 161 -2.93 14.15 11.86
CA GLY A 161 -1.76 13.59 11.21
C GLY A 161 -1.39 12.22 11.77
N GLN A 162 -0.53 11.46 11.06
CA GLN A 162 -0.07 10.13 11.47
C GLN A 162 0.52 10.14 12.89
N ASP A 163 1.46 11.04 13.19
CA ASP A 163 2.16 11.07 14.48
C ASP A 163 1.23 11.39 15.67
N SER A 164 0.14 12.11 15.41
CA SER A 164 -0.89 12.39 16.42
C SER A 164 -1.88 11.24 16.53
N PHE A 165 -2.22 10.61 15.40
CA PHE A 165 -3.07 9.43 15.36
C PHE A 165 -2.44 8.24 16.07
N ASP A 166 -1.12 8.06 15.92
CA ASP A 166 -0.37 6.97 16.57
C ASP A 166 -0.28 7.12 18.10
N LYS A 167 -0.62 8.29 18.63
CA LYS A 167 -0.66 8.58 20.07
C LYS A 167 -2.06 8.42 20.67
N LEU A 168 -3.07 8.08 19.87
CA LEU A 168 -4.41 7.84 20.39
C LEU A 168 -4.41 6.64 21.36
N PRO A 169 -5.24 6.66 22.42
CA PRO A 169 -5.27 5.58 23.41
C PRO A 169 -5.52 4.20 22.78
N CYS A 170 -4.68 3.21 23.09
CA CYS A 170 -4.81 1.85 22.57
C CYS A 170 -6.16 1.19 22.90
N SER A 171 -6.80 1.60 24.01
CA SER A 171 -8.13 1.13 24.41
C SER A 171 -9.22 1.39 23.35
N LEU A 172 -9.09 2.45 22.56
CA LEU A 172 -10.02 2.76 21.47
C LEU A 172 -10.04 1.68 20.38
N PHE A 173 -8.94 0.94 20.24
CA PHE A 173 -8.74 -0.04 19.18
C PHE A 173 -9.11 -1.47 19.58
N GLN A 174 -9.49 -1.68 20.84
CA GLN A 174 -9.78 -3.02 21.39
C GLN A 174 -11.20 -3.51 21.06
N ASN A 175 -12.19 -2.61 21.02
CA ASN A 175 -13.59 -2.98 20.78
C ASN A 175 -14.02 -2.67 19.34
N ARG A 176 -14.27 -3.71 18.55
CA ARG A 176 -14.62 -3.57 17.13
C ARG A 176 -15.99 -2.97 16.88
N LYS A 177 -16.98 -3.28 17.72
CA LYS A 177 -18.36 -2.81 17.53
C LYS A 177 -18.42 -1.29 17.65
N THR A 178 -17.59 -0.73 18.52
CA THR A 178 -17.51 0.70 18.77
C THR A 178 -16.23 1.33 18.21
N LEU A 179 -15.40 0.60 17.46
CA LEU A 179 -14.06 1.06 17.01
C LEU A 179 -14.13 2.43 16.33
N LEU A 180 -14.88 2.52 15.23
CA LEU A 180 -14.96 3.76 14.47
C LEU A 180 -15.63 4.87 15.30
N ALA A 181 -16.70 4.55 16.02
CA ALA A 181 -17.43 5.51 16.84
C ALA A 181 -16.56 6.07 17.99
N GLY A 182 -15.79 5.22 18.66
CA GLY A 182 -14.88 5.60 19.74
C GLY A 182 -13.74 6.47 19.24
N ILE A 183 -13.15 6.12 18.09
CA ILE A 183 -12.11 6.97 17.47
C ILE A 183 -12.69 8.32 17.06
N PHE A 184 -13.88 8.36 16.44
CA PHE A 184 -14.53 9.63 16.10
C PHE A 184 -14.79 10.47 17.34
N ASN A 185 -15.34 9.87 18.40
CA ASN A 185 -15.63 10.56 19.65
C ASN A 185 -14.38 11.15 20.31
N CYS A 186 -13.26 10.42 20.27
CA CYS A 186 -11.98 10.92 20.77
C CYS A 186 -11.45 12.07 19.89
N ILE A 187 -11.44 11.92 18.56
CA ILE A 187 -10.97 13.01 17.67
C ILE A 187 -11.83 14.27 17.86
N GLU A 188 -13.14 14.12 17.94
CA GLU A 188 -14.09 15.23 18.02
C GLU A 188 -14.04 15.96 19.35
N ASN A 189 -13.89 15.25 20.47
CA ASN A 189 -13.97 15.85 21.81
C ASN A 189 -12.62 16.08 22.50
N GLU A 190 -11.57 15.35 22.11
CA GLU A 190 -10.27 15.37 22.79
C GLU A 190 -9.16 15.98 21.92
N THR A 191 -9.47 16.38 20.67
CA THR A 191 -8.48 16.98 19.77
C THR A 191 -9.02 18.22 19.05
N GLU A 192 -8.13 19.00 18.43
CA GLU A 192 -8.48 20.17 17.61
C GLU A 192 -8.83 19.81 16.14
N PHE A 193 -8.85 18.51 15.81
CA PHE A 193 -8.93 18.06 14.42
C PHE A 193 -10.36 17.81 13.98
N PHE A 194 -10.59 17.95 12.67
CA PHE A 194 -11.81 17.47 12.03
C PHE A 194 -12.00 15.96 12.29
N PRO A 195 -13.22 15.47 12.59
CA PRO A 195 -13.51 14.06 12.85
C PRO A 195 -13.38 13.23 11.56
N ALA A 196 -12.14 12.96 11.17
CA ALA A 196 -11.75 12.18 10.02
C ALA A 196 -10.64 11.20 10.40
N ILE A 197 -10.90 9.91 10.19
CA ILE A 197 -9.96 8.84 10.55
C ILE A 197 -9.09 8.52 9.33
N PRO A 198 -7.75 8.66 9.39
CA PRO A 198 -6.89 8.29 8.27
C PRO A 198 -6.90 6.78 8.05
N LEU A 199 -7.39 6.33 6.89
CA LEU A 199 -7.68 4.92 6.62
C LEU A 199 -6.45 4.01 6.78
N ASN A 200 -5.35 4.37 6.11
CA ASN A 200 -4.13 3.57 6.15
C ASN A 200 -3.46 3.60 7.54
N ALA A 201 -3.61 4.69 8.29
CA ALA A 201 -3.12 4.79 9.67
C ALA A 201 -3.88 3.83 10.58
N LEU A 202 -5.21 3.77 10.46
CA LEU A 202 -6.04 2.84 11.21
C LEU A 202 -5.65 1.39 10.94
N VAL A 203 -5.46 1.00 9.66
CA VAL A 203 -5.06 -0.37 9.31
C VAL A 203 -3.70 -0.72 9.92
N LYS A 204 -2.73 0.20 9.87
CA LYS A 204 -1.40 0.02 10.48
C LYS A 204 -1.45 -0.08 12.01
N MET A 205 -2.36 0.66 12.66
CA MET A 205 -2.55 0.57 14.11
C MET A 205 -3.12 -0.80 14.51
N LEU A 206 -4.19 -1.25 13.83
CA LEU A 206 -4.84 -2.54 14.11
C LEU A 206 -3.88 -3.73 13.87
N LYS A 207 -3.28 -3.78 12.67
CA LYS A 207 -1.83 -3.92 12.50
C LYS A 207 -1.00 -4.40 13.70
N ASN A 208 -0.29 -3.41 14.23
CA ASN A 208 0.69 -3.53 15.29
C ASN A 208 0.09 -4.11 16.58
N LEU A 209 -1.17 -3.81 16.88
CA LEU A 209 -1.85 -4.33 18.07
C LEU A 209 -2.07 -5.85 18.00
N ASN A 210 -2.41 -6.37 16.81
CA ASN A 210 -2.60 -7.81 16.63
C ASN A 210 -1.27 -8.60 16.68
N ASN A 211 -0.15 -7.96 16.34
CA ASN A 211 1.18 -8.60 16.38
C ASN A 211 1.85 -8.53 17.75
N SER A 212 1.46 -7.58 18.61
CA SER A 212 1.96 -7.51 19.98
C SER A 212 1.27 -8.57 20.85
N ASP A 213 2.00 -9.21 21.78
CA ASP A 213 1.51 -10.18 22.79
C ASP A 213 0.32 -9.72 23.67
N TYR A 214 -0.24 -8.55 23.41
CA TYR A 214 -1.55 -8.15 23.88
C TYR A 214 -2.63 -9.00 23.20
N LYS A 215 -2.78 -10.24 23.67
CA LYS A 215 -4.00 -11.03 23.47
C LYS A 215 -5.19 -10.14 23.80
N ILE A 216 -5.88 -9.68 22.76
CA ILE A 216 -7.18 -9.02 22.87
C ILE A 216 -8.03 -9.99 23.68
N LYS A 217 -8.38 -9.61 24.91
CA LYS A 217 -9.19 -10.46 25.79
C LYS A 217 -10.42 -10.90 25.00
N GLU A 218 -10.54 -12.22 24.83
CA GLU A 218 -11.71 -12.88 24.27
C GLU A 218 -12.93 -12.41 25.04
N SER A 219 -13.66 -11.46 24.47
CA SER A 219 -15.01 -11.19 24.93
C SER A 219 -15.90 -10.89 23.73
N VAL A 220 -16.66 -11.94 23.40
CA VAL A 220 -17.98 -11.93 22.76
C VAL A 220 -18.00 -11.83 21.21
N LEU A 221 -17.83 -13.03 20.64
CA LEU A 221 -18.46 -13.60 19.43
C LEU A 221 -18.20 -12.95 18.05
N ASP A 222 -17.47 -13.74 17.27
CA ASP A 222 -17.50 -14.02 15.83
C ASP A 222 -17.15 -12.93 14.79
N TYR A 223 -16.19 -13.34 13.94
CA TYR A 223 -15.59 -12.76 12.72
C TYR A 223 -14.42 -11.77 12.85
N SER A 224 -13.20 -12.28 12.53
CA SER A 224 -12.19 -11.68 11.63
C SER A 224 -11.26 -10.53 12.12
N PHE A 225 -10.45 -10.75 13.17
CA PHE A 225 -9.16 -10.04 13.39
C PHE A 225 -8.20 -10.88 14.26
N ASN A 226 -8.70 -11.93 14.92
CA ASN A 226 -7.83 -12.89 15.59
C ASN A 226 -7.57 -14.01 14.59
N PHE A 227 -6.62 -13.78 13.68
CA PHE A 227 -5.95 -14.87 13.01
C PHE A 227 -4.65 -15.12 13.76
N ASP A 228 -4.27 -16.39 13.93
CA ASP A 228 -2.93 -16.70 14.43
C ASP A 228 -1.95 -16.44 13.28
N ALA A 229 -1.29 -15.29 13.32
CA ALA A 229 -0.36 -14.87 12.27
C ALA A 229 0.79 -15.88 12.13
N ASP A 230 1.23 -16.48 13.24
CA ASP A 230 2.30 -17.48 13.23
C ASP A 230 1.82 -18.77 12.56
N GLU A 231 0.62 -19.26 12.89
CA GLU A 231 0.06 -20.46 12.27
C GLU A 231 -0.14 -20.27 10.76
N LEU A 232 -0.72 -19.13 10.35
CA LEU A 232 -0.96 -18.84 8.93
C LEU A 232 0.34 -18.68 8.15
N VAL A 233 1.33 -17.98 8.71
CA VAL A 233 2.65 -17.85 8.10
C VAL A 233 3.34 -19.20 7.99
N TYR A 234 3.25 -20.03 9.04
CA TYR A 234 3.79 -21.39 9.02
C TYR A 234 3.15 -22.24 7.90
N LEU A 235 1.83 -22.21 7.76
CA LEU A 235 1.12 -22.89 6.67
C LEU A 235 1.57 -22.41 5.29
N GLY A 236 1.72 -21.10 5.12
CA GLY A 236 2.25 -20.51 3.88
C GLY A 236 3.67 -20.98 3.58
N LEU A 237 4.55 -20.99 4.60
CA LEU A 237 5.92 -21.47 4.48
C LEU A 237 5.96 -22.96 4.12
N SER A 238 5.18 -23.80 4.80
CA SER A 238 5.10 -25.24 4.51
C SER A 238 4.69 -25.48 3.06
N SER A 239 3.66 -24.78 2.56
CA SER A 239 3.22 -24.91 1.18
C SER A 239 4.29 -24.49 0.16
N ALA A 240 5.03 -23.41 0.44
CA ALA A 240 6.14 -23.00 -0.42
C ALA A 240 7.31 -24.00 -0.38
N VAL A 241 7.64 -24.56 0.79
CA VAL A 241 8.70 -25.58 0.93
C VAL A 241 8.33 -26.88 0.22
N GLU A 242 7.07 -27.31 0.31
CA GLU A 242 6.56 -28.44 -0.48
C GLU A 242 6.68 -28.16 -1.98
N LYS A 243 6.30 -26.94 -2.40
CA LYS A 243 6.39 -26.56 -3.81
C LYS A 243 7.83 -26.52 -4.32
N LEU A 244 8.76 -26.03 -3.51
CA LEU A 244 10.20 -26.05 -3.77
C LEU A 244 10.67 -27.49 -4.03
N ARG A 245 10.33 -28.40 -3.10
CA ARG A 245 10.67 -29.82 -3.21
C ARG A 245 10.13 -30.41 -4.51
N ASP A 246 8.84 -30.30 -4.76
CA ASP A 246 8.14 -31.03 -5.83
C ASP A 246 8.43 -30.46 -7.23
N SER A 247 8.74 -29.17 -7.33
CA SER A 247 8.87 -28.48 -8.62
C SER A 247 10.32 -28.22 -9.04
N TYR A 248 11.25 -28.16 -8.07
CA TYR A 248 12.63 -27.74 -8.33
C TYR A 248 13.67 -28.72 -7.81
N THR A 249 13.51 -29.27 -6.59
CA THR A 249 14.46 -30.25 -6.05
C THR A 249 14.33 -31.63 -6.69
N THR A 250 13.14 -32.23 -6.67
CA THR A 250 12.91 -33.59 -7.22
C THR A 250 13.08 -33.65 -8.74
N LYS A 251 12.87 -32.52 -9.42
CA LYS A 251 13.07 -32.36 -10.87
C LYS A 251 14.51 -32.03 -11.24
N GLY A 252 15.43 -31.96 -10.28
CA GLY A 252 16.85 -31.69 -10.50
C GLY A 252 17.16 -30.28 -11.01
N LYS A 253 16.24 -29.32 -10.86
CA LYS A 253 16.47 -27.92 -11.25
C LYS A 253 17.34 -27.17 -10.24
N LEU A 254 17.31 -27.62 -8.99
CA LEU A 254 18.17 -27.18 -7.91
C LEU A 254 18.82 -28.41 -7.27
N SER A 255 20.10 -28.29 -6.94
CA SER A 255 20.82 -29.22 -6.08
C SER A 255 20.26 -29.20 -4.65
N GLU A 256 20.66 -30.17 -3.84
CA GLU A 256 20.25 -30.22 -2.43
C GLU A 256 20.75 -29.02 -1.64
N CYS A 257 22.00 -28.58 -1.88
CA CYS A 257 22.58 -27.40 -1.25
C CYS A 257 21.80 -26.12 -1.62
N GLU A 258 21.51 -25.91 -2.92
CA GLU A 258 20.72 -24.76 -3.36
C GLU A 258 19.31 -24.81 -2.77
N SER A 259 18.67 -25.99 -2.77
CA SER A 259 17.34 -26.19 -2.18
C SER A 259 17.35 -25.83 -0.69
N GLN A 260 18.42 -26.14 0.03
CA GLN A 260 18.55 -25.78 1.44
C GLN A 260 18.67 -24.27 1.63
N SER A 261 19.48 -23.58 0.81
CA SER A 261 19.58 -22.11 0.84
C SER A 261 18.23 -21.44 0.55
N PHE A 262 17.44 -21.98 -0.39
CA PHE A 262 16.08 -21.51 -0.66
C PHE A 262 15.15 -21.72 0.55
N ARG A 263 15.23 -22.86 1.24
CA ARG A 263 14.44 -23.10 2.47
C ARG A 263 14.76 -22.08 3.56
N MET A 264 16.03 -21.76 3.75
CA MET A 264 16.46 -20.73 4.71
C MET A 264 15.96 -19.34 4.31
N ALA A 265 16.11 -18.96 3.04
CA ALA A 265 15.58 -17.70 2.50
C ALA A 265 14.07 -17.57 2.69
N LEU A 266 13.30 -18.65 2.43
CA LEU A 266 11.85 -18.67 2.64
C LEU A 266 11.48 -18.52 4.11
N LYS A 267 12.24 -19.12 5.03
CA LYS A 267 12.03 -18.97 6.47
C LYS A 267 12.24 -17.53 6.92
N ASP A 268 13.29 -16.88 6.44
CA ASP A 268 13.54 -15.47 6.74
C ASP A 268 12.41 -14.56 6.20
N MET A 269 11.94 -14.83 4.98
CA MET A 269 10.79 -14.12 4.41
C MET A 269 9.50 -14.35 5.20
N ALA A 270 9.31 -15.55 5.74
CA ALA A 270 8.17 -15.89 6.57
C ALA A 270 8.18 -15.09 7.88
N GLU A 271 9.33 -14.95 8.55
CA GLU A 271 9.46 -14.08 9.72
C GLU A 271 9.16 -12.61 9.35
N ASP A 272 9.71 -12.10 8.25
CA ASP A 272 9.44 -10.73 7.79
C ASP A 272 7.95 -10.50 7.47
N LEU A 273 7.23 -11.51 6.97
CA LEU A 273 5.78 -11.43 6.73
C LEU A 273 4.99 -11.17 8.02
N LYS A 274 5.44 -11.70 9.16
CA LYS A 274 4.83 -11.39 10.46
C LYS A 274 4.97 -9.91 10.77
N ASP A 275 6.11 -9.30 10.46
CA ASP A 275 6.48 -7.93 10.86
C ASP A 275 6.09 -6.79 9.90
N GLY A 276 5.34 -7.07 8.83
CA GLY A 276 4.97 -6.01 7.88
C GLY A 276 5.02 -6.36 6.41
N GLY A 277 5.31 -7.61 6.07
CA GLY A 277 5.65 -7.98 4.70
C GLY A 277 7.15 -7.97 4.48
N ILE A 278 7.56 -8.30 3.26
CA ILE A 278 8.96 -8.48 2.89
C ILE A 278 9.75 -7.18 3.08
N THR A 279 10.87 -7.28 3.81
CA THR A 279 11.64 -6.12 4.32
C THR A 279 12.99 -5.92 3.63
N ARG A 280 13.34 -6.72 2.62
CA ARG A 280 14.60 -6.62 1.86
C ARG A 280 14.43 -7.16 0.43
N GLY A 281 15.40 -6.93 -0.45
CA GLY A 281 15.37 -7.46 -1.82
C GLY A 281 15.39 -9.00 -1.83
N LEU A 282 14.72 -9.63 -2.80
CA LEU A 282 14.70 -11.08 -2.92
C LEU A 282 16.11 -11.68 -3.11
N TYR A 283 16.99 -10.95 -3.81
CA TYR A 283 18.41 -11.28 -3.92
C TYR A 283 19.06 -11.39 -2.54
N ASP A 284 18.81 -10.44 -1.63
CA ASP A 284 19.47 -10.37 -0.32
C ASP A 284 19.16 -11.57 0.55
N TYR A 285 17.90 -12.03 0.54
CA TYR A 285 17.51 -13.25 1.27
C TYR A 285 18.32 -14.46 0.81
N LEU A 286 18.52 -14.61 -0.49
CA LEU A 286 19.23 -15.77 -1.01
C LEU A 286 20.75 -15.63 -0.88
N ASN A 287 21.27 -14.41 -1.05
CA ASN A 287 22.69 -14.09 -0.91
C ASN A 287 23.23 -14.31 0.51
N GLN A 288 22.37 -14.25 1.53
CA GLN A 288 22.76 -14.62 2.90
C GLN A 288 23.04 -16.11 3.08
N HIS A 289 22.47 -16.96 2.20
CA HIS A 289 22.53 -18.42 2.33
C HIS A 289 23.27 -19.11 1.18
N ILE A 290 23.66 -18.37 0.14
CA ILE A 290 24.50 -18.84 -0.96
C ILE A 290 25.79 -18.02 -0.99
N THR A 291 26.91 -18.66 -0.67
CA THR A 291 28.24 -18.04 -0.69
C THR A 291 28.57 -17.49 -2.08
N ASP A 292 29.05 -16.25 -2.14
CA ASP A 292 29.50 -15.55 -3.34
C ASP A 292 28.45 -15.46 -4.47
N LEU A 293 27.15 -15.45 -4.12
CA LEU A 293 26.07 -15.33 -5.09
C LEU A 293 26.15 -14.00 -5.86
N LYS A 294 26.40 -14.07 -7.17
CA LYS A 294 26.47 -12.88 -8.02
C LYS A 294 25.08 -12.45 -8.47
N LYS A 295 24.82 -11.13 -8.52
CA LYS A 295 23.52 -10.57 -8.99
C LYS A 295 23.11 -11.10 -10.37
N ASN A 296 24.03 -11.25 -11.31
CA ASN A 296 23.73 -11.78 -12.66
C ASN A 296 23.30 -13.26 -12.62
N GLU A 297 23.92 -14.07 -11.76
CA GLU A 297 23.52 -15.46 -11.59
C GLU A 297 22.12 -15.55 -10.97
N TYR A 298 21.87 -14.77 -9.92
CA TYR A 298 20.56 -14.67 -9.29
C TYR A 298 19.47 -14.32 -10.31
N GLN A 299 19.67 -13.27 -11.11
CA GLN A 299 18.67 -12.80 -12.07
C GLN A 299 18.34 -13.87 -13.12
N ASN A 300 19.35 -14.56 -13.65
CA ASN A 300 19.13 -15.53 -14.72
C ASN A 300 18.60 -16.89 -14.23
N LYS A 301 18.94 -17.29 -13.01
CA LYS A 301 18.71 -18.67 -12.52
C LYS A 301 17.71 -18.75 -11.36
N TYR A 302 17.80 -17.87 -10.37
CA TYR A 302 17.11 -18.03 -9.09
C TYR A 302 15.92 -17.09 -8.89
N HIS A 303 15.92 -15.91 -9.50
CA HIS A 303 14.92 -14.86 -9.30
C HIS A 303 13.49 -15.38 -9.49
N ASN A 304 13.19 -15.93 -10.67
CA ASN A 304 11.86 -16.45 -11.00
C ASN A 304 11.40 -17.59 -10.08
N ILE A 305 12.35 -18.39 -9.56
CA ILE A 305 12.04 -19.49 -8.65
C ILE A 305 11.64 -18.91 -7.29
N LEU A 306 12.44 -17.99 -6.76
CA LEU A 306 12.22 -17.40 -5.44
C LEU A 306 10.97 -16.53 -5.41
N GLU A 307 10.76 -15.73 -6.46
CA GLU A 307 9.54 -14.93 -6.64
C GLU A 307 8.29 -15.82 -6.68
N TYR A 308 8.34 -16.92 -7.44
CA TYR A 308 7.24 -17.86 -7.52
C TYR A 308 6.91 -18.50 -6.16
N LEU A 309 7.93 -18.95 -5.41
CA LEU A 309 7.74 -19.56 -4.10
C LEU A 309 7.18 -18.57 -3.07
N LEU A 310 7.65 -17.31 -3.10
CA LEU A 310 7.07 -16.25 -2.30
C LEU A 310 5.60 -16.00 -2.66
N LYS A 311 5.26 -16.02 -3.95
CA LYS A 311 3.88 -15.89 -4.41
C LYS A 311 3.00 -17.03 -3.92
N VAL A 312 3.50 -18.27 -3.93
CA VAL A 312 2.81 -19.43 -3.35
C VAL A 312 2.54 -19.19 -1.87
N MET A 313 3.57 -18.85 -1.07
CA MET A 313 3.42 -18.56 0.35
C MET A 313 2.36 -17.49 0.62
N LYS A 314 2.44 -16.34 -0.06
CA LYS A 314 1.48 -15.23 0.10
C LYS A 314 0.05 -15.62 -0.31
N ASN A 315 -0.10 -16.42 -1.37
CA ASN A 315 -1.41 -16.85 -1.85
C ASN A 315 -2.05 -17.83 -0.88
N THR A 316 -1.30 -18.81 -0.36
CA THR A 316 -1.79 -19.73 0.68
C THR A 316 -2.28 -18.98 1.92
N ILE A 317 -1.49 -18.01 2.40
CA ILE A 317 -1.91 -17.15 3.52
C ILE A 317 -3.19 -16.40 3.16
N ARG A 318 -3.26 -15.79 1.97
CA ARG A 318 -4.43 -15.03 1.53
C ARG A 318 -5.68 -15.91 1.45
N GLU A 319 -5.58 -17.10 0.87
CA GLU A 319 -6.66 -18.07 0.73
C GLU A 319 -7.24 -18.44 2.10
N LYS A 320 -6.38 -18.77 3.07
CA LYS A 320 -6.79 -19.06 4.44
C LYS A 320 -7.44 -17.88 5.14
N LEU A 321 -6.88 -16.67 4.98
CA LEU A 321 -7.51 -15.44 5.46
C LEU A 321 -8.89 -15.17 4.82
N THR A 322 -9.15 -15.66 3.61
CA THR A 322 -10.48 -15.58 2.97
C THR A 322 -11.43 -16.70 3.38
N GLU A 323 -10.95 -17.90 3.71
CA GLU A 323 -11.79 -19.01 4.19
C GLU A 323 -12.45 -18.68 5.54
N GLU A 324 -11.78 -17.92 6.40
CA GLU A 324 -12.36 -17.34 7.63
C GLU A 324 -13.46 -16.26 7.37
N ARG A 325 -13.89 -16.05 6.13
CA ARG A 325 -15.03 -15.16 5.82
C ARG A 325 -16.40 -15.85 5.93
N ILE A 326 -16.46 -17.19 5.98
CA ILE A 326 -17.72 -17.94 6.01
C ILE A 326 -18.23 -18.07 7.43
#